data_AF-D4BSK1-F1
#
_entry.id   AF-D4BSK1-F1
#
_cell.length_a   1.000
_cell.length_b   1.000
_cell.length_c   1.000
_cell.angle_alpha   90.00
_cell.angle_beta   90.00
_cell.angle_gamma   90.00
#
_symmetry.space_group_name_H-M   'P 1'
#
loop_
_entity.id
_entity.type
_entity.pdbx_description
1 polymer ?
#
loop_
_entity_poly.entity_id
_entity_poly.type
_entity_poly.pdbx_seq_one_letter_code
_entity_poly.pdbx_strand_id
1 'polypeptide(L)'
;PNDGFHERYLKLKKEEIDRFAAIEEKKLEDPYSINKCITVLEGLHGLQMGDILLAADIFKSKENREVFLSFSSDALRLAWIIREIERQQNSLQK
;
A
#
# COMPACT_ATOMS: atom_id res chain seq x y z
N PRO A 1 -17.93 -10.00 -49.13
CA PRO A 1 -17.23 -11.22 -48.67
C PRO A 1 -16.49 -10.93 -47.37
N ASN A 2 -17.00 -11.47 -46.26
CA ASN A 2 -16.30 -11.67 -44.99
C ASN A 2 -15.75 -10.45 -44.21
N ASP A 3 -16.36 -9.28 -44.39
CA ASP A 3 -16.01 -8.00 -43.78
C ASP A 3 -16.49 -7.92 -42.32
N GLY A 4 -17.75 -8.29 -42.05
CA GLY A 4 -18.36 -8.17 -40.72
C GLY A 4 -17.93 -9.24 -39.69
N PHE A 5 -17.48 -10.40 -40.15
CA PHE A 5 -16.97 -11.46 -39.26
C PHE A 5 -15.59 -11.12 -38.71
N HIS A 6 -14.72 -10.57 -39.56
CA HIS A 6 -13.38 -10.15 -39.17
C HIS A 6 -13.43 -9.04 -38.11
N GLU A 7 -14.30 -8.05 -38.32
CA GLU A 7 -14.51 -6.95 -37.37
C GLU A 7 -15.07 -7.43 -36.03
N ARG A 8 -16.06 -8.34 -36.05
CA ARG A 8 -16.57 -8.99 -34.81
C ARG A 8 -15.49 -9.77 -34.08
N TYR A 9 -14.65 -10.51 -34.79
CA TYR A 9 -13.57 -11.29 -34.19
C TYR A 9 -12.53 -10.38 -33.52
N LEU A 10 -12.10 -9.31 -34.18
CA LEU A 10 -11.15 -8.35 -33.61
C LEU A 10 -11.72 -7.66 -32.36
N LYS A 11 -13.01 -7.30 -32.38
CA LYS A 11 -13.70 -6.72 -31.23
C LYS A 11 -13.71 -7.67 -30.04
N LEU A 12 -14.09 -8.92 -30.25
CA LEU A 12 -14.09 -9.95 -29.20
C LEU A 12 -12.68 -10.18 -28.64
N LYS A 13 -11.66 -10.23 -29.51
CA LYS A 13 -10.26 -10.37 -29.07
C LYS A 13 -9.79 -9.19 -28.22
N LYS A 14 -10.18 -7.98 -28.57
CA LYS A 14 -9.88 -6.78 -27.77
C LYS A 14 -10.59 -6.84 -26.41
N GLU A 15 -11.87 -7.19 -26.38
CA GLU A 15 -12.63 -7.34 -25.14
C GLU A 15 -12.07 -8.45 -24.23
N GLU A 16 -11.54 -9.53 -24.80
CA GLU A 16 -10.82 -10.57 -24.04
C GLU A 16 -9.54 -10.00 -23.41
N ILE A 17 -8.71 -9.30 -24.18
CA ILE A 17 -7.46 -8.69 -23.70
C ILE A 17 -7.74 -7.68 -22.60
N ASP A 18 -8.72 -6.78 -22.80
CA ASP A 18 -9.10 -5.76 -21.82
C ASP A 18 -9.60 -6.41 -20.51
N ARG A 19 -10.33 -7.53 -20.61
CA ARG A 19 -10.79 -8.29 -19.44
C ARG A 19 -9.64 -8.94 -18.68
N PHE A 20 -8.63 -9.45 -19.37
CA PHE A 20 -7.42 -9.99 -18.73
C PHE A 20 -6.59 -8.90 -18.06
N ALA A 21 -6.38 -7.76 -18.72
CA ALA A 21 -5.65 -6.61 -18.16
C ALA A 21 -6.33 -6.08 -16.87
N ALA A 22 -7.66 -5.94 -16.88
CA ALA A 22 -8.41 -5.50 -15.69
C ALA A 22 -8.35 -6.50 -14.52
N ILE A 23 -8.12 -7.80 -14.78
CA ILE A 23 -7.91 -8.81 -13.73
C ILE A 23 -6.49 -8.72 -13.18
N GLU A 24 -5.49 -8.47 -14.02
CA GLU A 24 -4.09 -8.36 -13.63
C GLU A 24 -3.81 -7.08 -12.83
N GLU A 25 -4.42 -5.95 -13.21
CA GLU A 25 -4.38 -4.71 -12.42
C GLU A 25 -4.99 -4.86 -11.02
N LYS A 26 -6.05 -5.67 -10.88
CA LYS A 26 -6.64 -5.99 -9.56
C LYS A 26 -5.77 -6.92 -8.72
N LYS A 27 -4.82 -7.63 -9.32
CA LYS A 27 -3.88 -8.54 -8.65
C LYS A 27 -2.55 -7.87 -8.29
N LEU A 28 -2.26 -6.69 -8.83
CA LEU A 28 -1.14 -5.85 -8.41
C LEU A 28 -1.49 -5.21 -7.06
N GLU A 29 -1.49 -6.04 -6.02
CA GLU A 29 -1.62 -5.59 -4.64
C GLU A 29 -0.49 -4.60 -4.35
N ASP A 30 -0.82 -3.39 -3.86
CA ASP A 30 0.18 -2.39 -3.49
C ASP A 30 1.16 -3.06 -2.50
N PRO A 31 2.45 -3.23 -2.85
CA PRO A 31 3.42 -3.91 -2.00
C PRO A 31 3.59 -3.21 -0.65
N TYR A 32 3.14 -1.94 -0.57
CA TYR A 32 3.15 -1.08 0.59
C TYR A 32 1.74 -0.67 1.04
N SER A 33 0.75 -1.57 0.96
CA SER A 33 -0.61 -1.28 1.43
C SER A 33 -0.66 -0.88 2.91
N ILE A 34 -1.60 0.02 3.28
CA ILE A 34 -1.82 0.42 4.69
C ILE A 34 -2.03 -0.81 5.56
N ASN A 35 -2.85 -1.77 5.13
CA ASN A 35 -3.13 -2.99 5.89
C ASN A 35 -1.84 -3.74 6.24
N LYS A 36 -0.90 -3.86 5.30
CA LYS A 36 0.39 -4.50 5.56
C LYS A 36 1.23 -3.72 6.56
N CYS A 37 1.22 -2.39 6.51
CA CYS A 37 1.87 -1.56 7.53
C CYS A 37 1.27 -1.79 8.91
N ILE A 38 -0.07 -1.84 9.03
CA ILE A 38 -0.76 -2.10 10.30
C ILE A 38 -0.43 -3.50 10.84
N THR A 39 -0.50 -4.55 10.02
CA THR A 39 -0.14 -5.91 10.45
C THR A 39 1.28 -6.00 10.98
N VAL A 40 2.25 -5.36 10.30
CA VAL A 40 3.64 -5.33 10.77
C VAL A 40 3.77 -4.53 12.06
N LEU A 41 3.12 -3.36 12.14
CA LEU A 41 3.15 -2.47 13.31
C LEU A 41 2.59 -3.14 14.58
N GLU A 42 1.45 -3.82 14.47
CA GLU A 42 0.83 -4.56 15.59
C GLU A 42 1.70 -5.73 16.08
N GLY A 43 2.57 -6.26 15.21
CA GLY A 43 3.55 -7.28 15.57
C GLY A 43 4.81 -6.73 16.25
N LEU A 44 5.04 -5.41 16.27
CA LEU A 44 6.21 -4.82 16.92
C LEU A 44 6.03 -4.79 18.44
N HIS A 45 7.04 -5.28 19.15
CA HIS A 45 7.10 -5.13 20.60
C HIS A 45 7.58 -3.72 20.99
N GLY A 46 7.01 -3.16 22.06
CA GLY A 46 7.45 -1.88 22.65
C GLY A 46 6.58 -0.66 22.30
N LEU A 47 5.53 -0.83 21.50
CA LEU A 47 4.53 0.22 21.25
C LEU A 47 3.31 0.02 22.15
N GLN A 48 2.77 1.13 22.67
CA GLN A 48 1.47 1.13 23.33
C GLN A 48 0.35 1.30 22.29
N MET A 49 -0.89 0.97 22.67
CA MET A 49 -2.07 1.16 21.81
C MET A 49 -2.17 2.58 21.25
N GLY A 50 -1.84 3.59 22.08
CA GLY A 50 -1.82 4.99 21.65
C GLY A 50 -0.82 5.26 20.53
N ASP A 51 0.38 4.67 20.61
CA ASP A 51 1.41 4.82 19.59
C ASP A 51 0.99 4.16 18.28
N ILE A 52 0.31 3.00 18.35
CA ILE A 52 -0.20 2.29 17.18
C ILE A 52 -1.22 3.15 16.43
N LEU A 53 -2.14 3.80 17.15
CA LEU A 53 -3.13 4.68 16.54
C LEU A 53 -2.49 5.92 15.88
N LEU A 54 -1.49 6.51 16.52
CA LEU A 54 -0.75 7.64 15.94
C LEU A 54 0.05 7.22 14.70
N ALA A 55 0.65 6.04 14.72
CA ALA A 55 1.34 5.46 13.57
C ALA A 55 0.40 5.18 12.38
N ALA A 56 -0.86 4.85 12.63
CA ALA A 56 -1.84 4.69 11.55
C ALA A 56 -2.06 5.98 10.75
N ASP A 57 -1.97 7.15 11.40
CA ASP A 57 -2.03 8.44 10.70
C ASP A 57 -0.80 8.68 9.82
N ILE A 58 0.39 8.26 10.27
CA ILE A 58 1.66 8.36 9.51
C ILE A 58 1.56 7.57 8.20
N PHE A 59 0.89 6.41 8.22
CA PHE A 59 0.71 5.55 7.05
C PHE A 59 -0.31 6.05 6.03
N LYS A 60 -0.99 7.18 6.26
CA LYS A 60 -1.81 7.84 5.22
C LYS A 60 -0.95 8.30 4.03
N SER A 61 0.33 8.62 4.24
CA SER A 61 1.29 8.89 3.15
C SER A 61 1.81 7.57 2.55
N LYS A 62 1.85 7.50 1.22
CA LYS A 62 2.40 6.33 0.50
C LYS A 62 3.90 6.20 0.71
N GLU A 63 4.61 7.32 0.71
CA GLU A 63 6.06 7.40 0.91
C GLU A 63 6.45 6.87 2.29
N ASN A 64 5.68 7.23 3.32
CA ASN A 64 5.90 6.72 4.68
C ASN A 64 5.70 5.20 4.78
N ARG A 65 4.70 4.66 4.07
CA ARG A 65 4.46 3.21 4.02
C ARG A 65 5.62 2.46 3.38
N GLU A 66 6.11 2.98 2.27
CA GLU A 66 7.28 2.43 1.56
C GLU A 66 8.52 2.47 2.43
N VAL A 67 8.83 3.60 3.07
CA VAL A 67 9.97 3.72 3.99
C VAL A 67 9.85 2.70 5.14
N PHE A 68 8.70 2.65 5.81
CA PHE A 68 8.50 1.72 6.94
C PHE A 68 8.68 0.25 6.54
N LEU A 69 8.09 -0.17 5.42
CA LEU A 69 8.16 -1.56 4.96
C LEU A 69 9.51 -1.91 4.31
N SER A 70 10.29 -0.93 3.88
CA SER A 70 11.63 -1.14 3.30
C SER A 70 12.69 -1.56 4.33
N PHE A 71 12.49 -1.23 5.61
CA PHE A 71 13.39 -1.69 6.67
C PHE A 71 13.35 -3.21 6.80
N SER A 72 14.50 -3.85 6.94
CA SER A 72 14.62 -5.30 7.06
C SER A 72 14.46 -5.81 8.49
N SER A 73 14.60 -4.95 9.51
CA SER A 73 14.53 -5.34 10.92
C SER A 73 13.45 -4.57 11.68
N ASP A 74 12.84 -5.26 12.64
CA ASP A 74 11.80 -4.69 13.51
C ASP A 74 12.35 -3.58 14.41
N ALA A 75 13.61 -3.68 14.83
CA ALA A 75 14.26 -2.62 15.59
C ALA A 75 14.36 -1.29 14.81
N LEU A 76 14.66 -1.35 13.50
CA LEU A 76 14.69 -0.16 12.65
C LEU A 76 13.28 0.38 12.39
N ARG A 77 12.29 -0.49 12.17
CA ARG A 77 10.88 -0.11 12.04
C ARG A 77 10.38 0.62 13.29
N LEU A 78 10.66 0.06 14.46
CA LEU A 78 10.28 0.62 15.75
C LEU A 78 10.94 1.98 16.00
N ALA A 79 12.26 2.07 15.82
CA ALA A 79 12.98 3.32 16.02
C ALA A 79 12.50 4.43 15.06
N TRP A 80 12.20 4.06 13.81
CA TRP A 80 11.68 5.00 12.83
C TRP A 80 10.28 5.49 13.19
N ILE A 81 9.35 4.59 13.56
CA ILE A 81 7.97 5.00 13.84
C ILE A 81 7.88 5.89 15.08
N ILE A 82 8.64 5.60 16.15
CA ILE A 82 8.71 6.44 17.35
C ILE A 82 9.16 7.86 16.97
N ARG A 83 10.21 7.99 16.16
CA ARG A 83 10.70 9.28 15.69
C ARG A 83 9.65 10.04 14.88
N GLU A 84 8.90 9.37 14.01
CA GLU A 84 7.87 10.03 13.21
C GLU A 84 6.64 10.43 14.04
N ILE A 85 6.25 9.64 15.05
CA ILE A 85 5.19 10.01 15.99
C ILE A 85 5.57 11.29 16.73
N GLU A 86 6.78 11.37 17.27
CA GLU A 86 7.29 12.57 17.94
C GLU A 86 7.30 13.79 17.01
N ARG A 87 7.74 13.62 15.75
CA ARG A 87 7.72 14.69 14.74
C ARG A 87 6.31 15.20 14.46
N GLN A 88 5.35 14.29 14.27
CA GLN A 88 3.97 14.66 13.97
C GLN A 88 3.32 15.40 15.16
N GLN A 89 3.52 14.91 16.39
CA GLN A 89 3.04 15.58 17.60
C GLN A 89 3.62 17.00 17.76
N ASN A 90 4.92 17.16 17.51
CA ASN A 90 5.58 18.47 17.56
C ASN A 90 5.09 19.44 16.48
N SER A 91 4.62 18.93 15.34
CA SER A 91 4.05 19.76 14.27
C SER A 91 2.65 20.29 14.58
N LEU A 92 1.87 19.56 15.40
CA LEU A 92 0.51 19.93 15.80
C LEU A 92 0.47 20.92 16.97
N GLN A 93 1.59 21.13 17.66
CA GLN A 93 1.71 22.04 18.80
C GLN A 93 2.23 23.44 18.41
N LYS A 94 2.50 23.67 17.12
CA LYS A 94 2.91 24.97 16.55
C LYS A 94 1.76 25.62 15.80
#